data_AF-A0A494X9D5-F1
#
_entry.id   AF-A0A494X9D5-F1
#
_cell.length_a   1.000
_cell.length_b   1.000
_cell.length_c   1.000
_cell.angle_alpha   90.00
_cell.angle_beta   90.00
_cell.angle_gamma   90.00
#
_symmetry.space_group_name_H-M   'P 1'
#
loop_
_entity.id
_entity.type
_entity.pdbx_description
1 polymer ?
#
loop_
_entity_poly.entity_id
_entity_poly.type
_entity_poly.pdbx_seq_one_letter_code
_entity_poly.pdbx_strand_id
1 'polypeptide(L)'
;MRNKKLLILVTAAGLLGTSAVVGANGLVTKVSGVLHKEVKVTVNGTDTALHPVYIDGKAYLPARDLATQLGYDLSWGNKNTQIELTSKEEQAAEYIRTTGVIVDVKPADKGQYRIELLGKGDYGWIILYADKDTILTDNSGQAFAAKDLKAGTQITAEFGPIVAMSFPGQSHAHKIVVGNETLVKEDVIQSVDKTDDGWQVKFGETKDGVTRTSLVLTAGKETSVLTSEGQSVDWADLKAGTKATAYYGPIMTKSLPPQSPLHYLVVAPANSTAPLGKLSAEQAQAYRELAWSNMPDSQKSHLTTKKDEAEVSIISSSNAAIITVTDEQKKKLAEVQAVNGPLIEVKYSTDQDTLLGPLQMAFDPDTKVLVGFFIRR
;
A
#
# COMPACT_ATOMS: atom_id res chain seq x y z
N MET A 1 -14.49 -2.42 -11.96
CA MET A 1 -14.68 -3.37 -13.08
C MET A 1 -15.77 -2.86 -14.01
N ARG A 2 -15.65 -3.08 -15.32
CA ARG A 2 -16.47 -2.46 -16.38
C ARG A 2 -17.84 -3.16 -16.48
N ASN A 3 -18.94 -2.46 -16.21
CA ASN A 3 -20.31 -2.97 -16.35
C ASN A 3 -20.57 -3.39 -17.81
N LYS A 4 -20.48 -4.68 -18.12
CA LYS A 4 -20.85 -5.20 -19.44
C LYS A 4 -22.36 -5.27 -19.53
N LYS A 5 -22.95 -4.38 -20.32
CA LYS A 5 -24.39 -4.40 -20.65
C LYS A 5 -24.63 -5.53 -21.65
N LEU A 6 -25.29 -6.60 -21.22
CA LEU A 6 -25.73 -7.67 -22.10
C LEU A 6 -27.21 -7.42 -22.48
N LEU A 7 -27.48 -7.28 -23.78
CA LEU A 7 -28.86 -7.17 -24.30
C LEU A 7 -29.42 -8.59 -24.47
N ILE A 8 -30.38 -8.98 -23.62
CA ILE A 8 -31.06 -10.27 -23.71
C ILE A 8 -32.47 -10.04 -24.27
N LEU A 9 -32.84 -10.78 -25.33
CA LEU A 9 -34.19 -10.85 -25.87
C LEU A 9 -35.09 -11.59 -24.87
N VAL A 10 -36.07 -10.89 -24.29
CA VAL A 10 -36.98 -11.45 -23.27
C VAL A 10 -38.30 -11.86 -23.93
N THR A 11 -38.65 -13.14 -23.81
CA THR A 11 -40.00 -13.64 -24.11
C THR A 11 -40.82 -13.63 -22.82
N ALA A 12 -41.80 -12.75 -22.72
CA ALA A 12 -42.69 -12.68 -21.55
C ALA A 12 -43.80 -13.73 -21.67
N ALA A 13 -43.79 -14.76 -20.82
CA ALA A 13 -44.88 -15.72 -20.68
C ALA A 13 -45.74 -15.35 -19.46
N GLY A 14 -46.93 -14.78 -19.71
CA GLY A 14 -47.92 -14.50 -18.67
C GLY A 14 -48.89 -15.68 -18.49
N LEU A 15 -49.08 -16.13 -17.26
CA LEU A 15 -50.24 -16.96 -16.88
C LEU A 15 -51.48 -16.07 -16.91
N LEU A 16 -52.21 -16.06 -18.02
CA LEU A 16 -53.52 -15.42 -18.09
C LEU A 16 -54.61 -16.44 -17.79
N GLY A 17 -55.27 -16.26 -16.64
CA GLY A 17 -56.59 -16.81 -16.39
C GLY A 17 -57.55 -16.36 -17.48
N THR A 18 -58.50 -17.23 -17.80
CA THR A 18 -59.46 -17.07 -18.89
C THR A 18 -60.39 -15.87 -18.65
N SER A 19 -60.00 -14.70 -19.15
CA SER A 19 -60.95 -13.62 -19.46
C SER A 19 -60.64 -13.12 -20.85
N ALA A 20 -61.56 -13.40 -21.77
CA ALA A 20 -61.47 -13.00 -23.17
C ALA A 20 -61.47 -11.47 -23.28
N VAL A 21 -60.34 -10.89 -23.68
CA VAL A 21 -60.30 -9.53 -24.22
C VAL A 21 -60.24 -9.65 -25.73
N VAL A 22 -61.42 -9.56 -26.35
CA VAL A 22 -61.57 -9.36 -27.79
C VAL A 22 -61.27 -7.89 -28.05
N GLY A 23 -60.21 -7.60 -28.80
CA GLY A 23 -59.98 -6.27 -29.35
C GLY A 23 -58.59 -5.66 -29.08
N ALA A 24 -57.53 -6.29 -29.59
CA ALA A 24 -56.28 -5.61 -29.95
C ALA A 24 -55.45 -6.53 -30.86
N ASN A 25 -55.76 -6.53 -32.16
CA ASN A 25 -54.86 -7.11 -33.15
C ASN A 25 -53.60 -6.23 -33.22
N GLY A 26 -52.46 -6.71 -32.71
CA GLY A 26 -51.18 -6.16 -33.16
C GLY A 26 -49.93 -6.25 -32.29
N LEU A 27 -49.95 -6.72 -31.03
CA LEU A 27 -48.72 -6.66 -30.20
C LEU A 27 -48.46 -7.79 -29.21
N VAL A 28 -49.17 -8.92 -29.30
CA VAL A 28 -48.89 -10.07 -28.43
C VAL A 28 -48.94 -11.35 -29.26
N THR A 29 -47.79 -11.93 -29.57
CA THR A 29 -47.72 -13.31 -30.05
C THR A 29 -47.98 -14.22 -28.86
N LYS A 30 -49.01 -15.07 -28.97
CA LYS A 30 -49.27 -16.08 -27.96
C LYS A 30 -48.21 -17.17 -28.10
N VAL A 31 -47.31 -17.24 -27.12
CA VAL A 31 -46.30 -18.28 -27.03
C VAL A 31 -46.78 -19.34 -26.05
N SER A 32 -46.88 -20.59 -26.50
CA SER A 32 -47.20 -21.76 -25.67
C SER A 32 -45.94 -22.58 -25.43
N GLY A 33 -45.71 -23.03 -24.19
CA GLY A 33 -44.61 -23.94 -23.87
C GLY A 33 -45.06 -25.09 -22.97
N VAL A 34 -44.25 -26.15 -22.96
CA VAL A 34 -44.46 -27.34 -22.11
C VAL A 34 -43.51 -27.27 -20.90
N LEU A 35 -44.06 -27.41 -19.69
CA LEU A 35 -43.27 -27.46 -18.46
C LEU A 35 -42.75 -28.89 -18.25
N HIS A 36 -41.43 -29.05 -18.18
CA HIS A 36 -40.78 -30.35 -17.97
C HIS A 36 -40.27 -30.45 -16.52
N LYS A 37 -41.05 -31.08 -15.64
CA LYS A 37 -40.72 -31.22 -14.21
C LYS A 37 -39.68 -32.30 -13.92
N GLU A 38 -39.53 -33.24 -14.85
CA GLU A 38 -38.60 -34.36 -14.80
C GLU A 38 -37.15 -33.95 -15.09
N VAL A 39 -36.94 -32.79 -15.72
CA VAL A 39 -35.61 -32.28 -16.02
C VAL A 39 -35.02 -31.63 -14.77
N LYS A 40 -33.94 -32.21 -14.27
CA LYS A 40 -33.19 -31.71 -13.12
C LYS A 40 -32.24 -30.60 -13.54
N VAL A 41 -32.36 -29.43 -12.91
CA VAL A 41 -31.47 -28.29 -13.15
C VAL A 41 -30.54 -28.13 -11.96
N THR A 42 -29.24 -28.14 -12.21
CA THR A 42 -28.20 -27.91 -11.20
C THR A 42 -27.47 -26.60 -11.47
N VAL A 43 -27.22 -25.81 -10.43
CA VAL A 43 -26.41 -24.60 -10.49
C VAL A 43 -25.21 -24.79 -9.57
N ASN A 44 -23.99 -24.64 -10.10
CA ASN A 44 -22.73 -24.87 -9.36
C ASN A 44 -22.66 -26.25 -8.66
N GLY A 45 -23.23 -27.28 -9.27
CA GLY A 45 -23.26 -28.64 -8.71
C GLY A 45 -24.35 -28.88 -7.66
N THR A 46 -25.12 -27.86 -7.29
CA THR A 46 -26.24 -27.95 -6.34
C THR A 46 -27.56 -28.12 -7.09
N ASP A 47 -28.39 -29.05 -6.62
CA ASP A 47 -29.74 -29.25 -7.14
C ASP A 47 -30.62 -28.01 -6.91
N THR A 48 -31.42 -27.65 -7.91
CA THR A 48 -32.37 -26.54 -7.81
C THR A 48 -33.80 -27.03 -8.00
N ALA A 49 -34.77 -26.25 -7.51
CA ALA A 49 -36.19 -26.45 -7.78
C ALA A 49 -36.64 -25.89 -9.15
N LEU A 50 -35.69 -25.51 -10.02
CA LEU A 50 -35.99 -24.92 -11.32
C LEU A 50 -36.43 -26.01 -12.30
N HIS A 51 -37.50 -25.70 -13.04
CA HIS A 51 -38.01 -26.57 -14.10
C HIS A 51 -38.03 -25.79 -15.42
N PRO A 52 -37.44 -26.32 -16.50
CA PRO A 52 -37.46 -25.65 -17.80
C PRO A 52 -38.86 -25.69 -18.44
N VAL A 53 -39.19 -24.60 -19.13
CA VAL A 53 -40.30 -24.54 -20.07
C VAL A 53 -39.73 -24.62 -21.48
N TYR A 54 -40.22 -25.57 -22.28
CA TYR A 54 -39.79 -25.73 -23.66
C TYR A 54 -40.71 -24.96 -24.59
N ILE A 55 -40.12 -24.06 -25.38
CA ILE A 55 -40.79 -23.26 -26.41
C ILE A 55 -39.98 -23.44 -27.69
N ASP A 56 -40.63 -23.86 -28.78
CA ASP A 56 -40.01 -24.11 -30.09
C ASP A 56 -38.73 -24.97 -30.01
N GLY A 57 -38.77 -26.02 -29.17
CA GLY A 57 -37.66 -26.95 -28.97
C GLY A 57 -36.50 -26.42 -28.12
N LYS A 58 -36.59 -25.19 -27.58
CA LYS A 58 -35.58 -24.59 -26.71
C LYS A 58 -36.05 -24.57 -25.26
N ALA A 59 -35.16 -24.92 -24.34
CA ALA A 59 -35.42 -24.85 -22.91
C ALA A 59 -35.22 -23.42 -22.38
N TYR A 60 -36.20 -22.91 -21.66
CA TYR A 60 -36.16 -21.61 -20.98
C TYR A 60 -36.29 -21.82 -19.47
N LEU A 61 -35.50 -21.06 -18.71
CA LEU A 61 -35.56 -21.06 -17.24
C LEU A 61 -36.08 -19.70 -16.72
N PRO A 62 -36.78 -19.68 -15.58
CA PRO A 62 -37.19 -18.44 -14.93
C PRO A 62 -35.97 -17.56 -14.59
N ALA A 63 -35.87 -16.39 -15.25
CA ALA A 63 -34.69 -15.55 -15.16
C ALA A 63 -34.41 -15.04 -13.74
N ARG A 64 -35.46 -14.71 -12.96
CA ARG A 64 -35.31 -14.20 -11.59
C ARG A 64 -34.80 -15.28 -10.63
N ASP A 65 -35.35 -16.48 -10.73
CA ASP A 65 -34.97 -17.58 -9.85
C ASP A 65 -33.56 -18.07 -10.20
N LEU A 66 -33.23 -18.16 -11.51
CA LEU A 66 -31.87 -18.45 -11.96
C LEU A 66 -30.87 -17.37 -11.51
N ALA A 67 -31.19 -16.08 -11.66
CA ALA A 67 -30.35 -15.00 -11.18
C ALA A 67 -30.11 -15.11 -9.67
N THR A 68 -31.14 -15.44 -8.88
CA THR A 68 -31.04 -15.63 -7.44
C THR A 68 -30.10 -16.79 -7.08
N GLN A 69 -30.21 -17.93 -7.77
CA GLN A 69 -29.32 -19.07 -7.58
C GLN A 69 -27.87 -18.75 -7.97
N LEU A 70 -27.68 -17.84 -8.92
CA LEU A 70 -26.36 -17.34 -9.35
C LEU A 70 -25.84 -16.18 -8.47
N GLY A 71 -26.54 -15.80 -7.39
CA GLY A 71 -26.11 -14.74 -6.50
C GLY A 71 -26.38 -13.32 -6.99
N TYR A 72 -27.38 -13.12 -7.85
CA TYR A 72 -27.80 -11.81 -8.36
C TYR A 72 -29.25 -11.49 -7.98
N ASP A 73 -29.54 -10.21 -7.77
CA ASP A 73 -30.89 -9.68 -7.82
C ASP A 73 -31.23 -9.22 -9.23
N LEU A 74 -32.44 -9.55 -9.69
CA LEU A 74 -32.94 -9.17 -11.01
C LEU A 74 -34.09 -8.17 -10.85
N SER A 75 -33.87 -6.94 -11.30
CA SER A 75 -34.89 -5.89 -11.35
C SER A 75 -35.34 -5.59 -12.79
N TRP A 76 -36.58 -5.11 -12.95
CA TRP A 76 -37.14 -4.74 -14.23
C TRP A 76 -37.34 -3.22 -14.30
N GLY A 77 -36.66 -2.58 -15.24
CA GLY A 77 -36.77 -1.16 -15.52
C GLY A 77 -37.93 -0.85 -16.47
N ASN A 78 -39.04 -0.36 -15.92
CA ASN A 78 -40.27 -0.05 -16.68
C ASN A 78 -40.06 1.00 -17.80
N LYS A 79 -39.10 1.92 -17.65
CA LYS A 79 -38.91 3.03 -18.61
C LYS A 79 -38.24 2.63 -19.93
N ASN A 80 -37.34 1.65 -19.89
CA ASN A 80 -36.52 1.24 -21.03
C ASN A 80 -36.67 -0.25 -21.38
N THR A 81 -37.65 -0.94 -20.79
CA THR A 81 -37.85 -2.40 -20.96
C THR A 81 -36.55 -3.19 -20.77
N GLN A 82 -35.82 -2.90 -19.69
CA GLN A 82 -34.50 -3.44 -19.44
C GLN A 82 -34.50 -4.29 -18.18
N ILE A 83 -33.82 -5.44 -18.23
CA ILE A 83 -33.46 -6.21 -17.04
C ILE A 83 -32.13 -5.68 -16.50
N GLU A 84 -32.08 -5.43 -15.19
CA GLU A 84 -30.85 -5.11 -14.48
C GLU A 84 -30.54 -6.23 -13.49
N LEU A 85 -29.30 -6.71 -13.54
CA LEU A 85 -28.75 -7.72 -12.64
C LEU A 85 -27.76 -7.03 -11.71
N THR A 86 -28.00 -7.14 -10.41
CA THR A 86 -27.11 -6.61 -9.36
C THR A 86 -26.55 -7.79 -8.58
N SER A 87 -25.23 -7.88 -8.40
CA SER A 87 -24.67 -8.94 -7.56
C SER A 87 -25.12 -8.76 -6.11
N LYS A 88 -25.62 -9.83 -5.48
CA LYS A 88 -25.85 -9.89 -4.02
C LYS A 88 -24.54 -9.95 -3.25
N GLU A 89 -23.47 -10.33 -3.92
CA GLU A 89 -22.11 -9.99 -3.52
C GLU A 89 -21.91 -8.49 -3.70
N GLU A 90 -22.51 -7.72 -2.79
CA GLU A 90 -21.73 -6.71 -2.09
C GLU A 90 -20.80 -7.52 -1.19
N GLN A 91 -19.71 -8.04 -1.79
CA GLN A 91 -18.58 -8.52 -1.01
C GLN A 91 -18.31 -7.39 -0.03
N ALA A 92 -18.44 -7.65 1.27
CA ALA A 92 -17.79 -6.81 2.26
C ALA A 92 -16.34 -6.78 1.78
N ALA A 93 -15.94 -5.70 1.12
CA ALA A 93 -14.62 -5.59 0.55
C ALA A 93 -13.69 -5.87 1.73
N GLU A 94 -12.86 -6.91 1.59
CA GLU A 94 -12.01 -7.34 2.68
C GLU A 94 -10.94 -6.27 2.84
N TYR A 95 -11.24 -5.28 3.69
CA TYR A 95 -10.35 -4.16 3.90
C TYR A 95 -9.25 -4.58 4.85
N ILE A 96 -8.03 -4.27 4.43
CA ILE A 96 -6.87 -4.35 5.28
C ILE A 96 -6.87 -3.12 6.16
N ARG A 97 -6.66 -3.33 7.46
CA ARG A 97 -6.60 -2.27 8.46
C ARG A 97 -5.17 -2.10 8.95
N THR A 98 -4.68 -0.87 8.92
CA THR A 98 -3.38 -0.50 9.51
C THR A 98 -3.53 0.72 10.41
N THR A 99 -2.69 0.79 11.44
CA THR A 99 -2.56 1.97 12.29
C THR A 99 -1.12 2.46 12.19
N GLY A 100 -0.96 3.77 12.02
CA GLY A 100 0.33 4.38 11.78
C GLY A 100 0.34 5.88 12.04
N VAL A 101 1.51 6.48 11.81
CA VAL A 101 1.72 7.92 11.81
C VAL A 101 1.97 8.42 10.40
N ILE A 102 1.30 9.52 10.04
CA ILE A 102 1.52 10.19 8.78
C ILE A 102 2.92 10.81 8.79
N VAL A 103 3.76 10.49 7.81
CA VAL A 103 5.09 11.08 7.66
C VAL A 103 5.14 12.16 6.57
N ASP A 104 4.27 12.08 5.58
CA ASP A 104 4.12 13.07 4.51
C ASP A 104 2.67 13.11 4.02
N VAL A 105 2.19 14.30 3.68
CA VAL A 105 0.89 14.52 3.01
C VAL A 105 1.08 15.53 1.91
N LYS A 106 0.69 15.16 0.70
CA LYS A 106 0.74 16.06 -0.46
C LYS A 106 -0.57 16.03 -1.23
N PRO A 107 -1.05 17.19 -1.72
CA PRO A 107 -2.08 17.18 -2.74
C PRO A 107 -1.55 16.45 -3.98
N ALA A 108 -2.42 15.66 -4.59
CA ALA A 108 -2.21 14.91 -5.82
C ALA A 108 -3.20 15.37 -6.89
N ASP A 109 -3.21 14.71 -8.04
CA ASP A 109 -4.06 15.08 -9.16
C ASP A 109 -5.55 15.04 -8.79
N LYS A 110 -6.34 15.95 -9.38
CA LYS A 110 -7.82 15.97 -9.30
C LYS A 110 -8.39 16.05 -7.88
N GLY A 111 -7.69 16.71 -6.96
CA GLY A 111 -8.17 16.94 -5.58
C GLY A 111 -8.02 15.74 -4.65
N GLN A 112 -7.22 14.75 -5.07
CA GLN A 112 -6.79 13.63 -4.23
C GLN A 112 -5.64 14.07 -3.32
N TYR A 113 -5.46 13.38 -2.20
CA TYR A 113 -4.33 13.53 -1.29
C TYR A 113 -3.52 12.25 -1.26
N ARG A 114 -2.21 12.38 -1.47
CA ARG A 114 -1.22 11.31 -1.26
C ARG A 114 -0.75 11.38 0.19
N ILE A 115 -1.03 10.33 0.95
CA ILE A 115 -0.70 10.19 2.36
C ILE A 115 0.35 9.09 2.48
N GLU A 116 1.51 9.43 3.03
CA GLU A 116 2.56 8.46 3.32
C GLU A 116 2.47 8.07 4.80
N LEU A 117 2.24 6.78 5.04
CA LEU A 117 1.93 6.24 6.36
C LEU A 117 3.00 5.24 6.77
N LEU A 118 3.56 5.43 7.96
CA LEU A 118 4.40 4.43 8.63
C LEU A 118 3.63 3.80 9.79
N GLY A 119 3.59 2.48 9.84
CA GLY A 119 2.81 1.71 10.82
C GLY A 119 3.50 0.43 11.25
N LYS A 120 2.73 -0.48 11.85
CA LYS A 120 3.19 -1.82 12.23
C LYS A 120 2.66 -2.90 11.26
N GLY A 121 3.37 -4.03 11.21
CA GLY A 121 2.95 -5.22 10.45
C GLY A 121 3.34 -5.18 8.98
N ASP A 122 2.71 -6.05 8.18
CA ASP A 122 3.07 -6.30 6.77
C ASP A 122 2.93 -5.06 5.86
N TYR A 123 2.18 -4.05 6.32
CA TYR A 123 1.98 -2.76 5.65
C TYR A 123 2.62 -1.62 6.47
N GLY A 124 3.79 -1.88 7.05
CA GLY A 124 4.55 -0.92 7.87
C GLY A 124 4.96 0.35 7.13
N TRP A 125 5.00 0.33 5.78
CA TRP A 125 5.14 1.51 4.93
C TRP A 125 4.19 1.43 3.74
N ILE A 126 3.23 2.35 3.67
CA ILE A 126 2.21 2.38 2.63
C ILE A 126 1.91 3.82 2.19
N ILE A 127 1.65 3.98 0.90
CA ILE A 127 1.09 5.21 0.34
C ILE A 127 -0.40 5.00 0.12
N LEU A 128 -1.19 5.86 0.74
CA LEU A 128 -2.63 5.88 0.62
C LEU A 128 -3.07 7.09 -0.19
N TYR A 129 -3.98 6.86 -1.12
CA TYR A 129 -4.63 7.91 -1.86
C TYR A 129 -6.04 8.12 -1.30
N ALA A 130 -6.31 9.33 -0.82
CA ALA A 130 -7.61 9.74 -0.30
C ALA A 130 -8.26 10.77 -1.22
N ASP A 131 -9.51 10.55 -1.60
CA ASP A 131 -10.28 11.46 -2.44
C ASP A 131 -11.73 11.55 -1.97
N LYS A 132 -12.63 12.05 -2.83
CA LYS A 132 -14.06 12.22 -2.52
C LYS A 132 -14.79 10.92 -2.16
N ASP A 133 -14.24 9.77 -2.54
CA ASP A 133 -14.82 8.45 -2.29
C ASP A 133 -14.24 7.81 -1.01
N THR A 134 -13.30 8.47 -0.33
CA THR A 134 -12.74 8.03 0.95
C THR A 134 -13.53 8.58 2.13
N ILE A 135 -13.88 7.71 3.08
CA ILE A 135 -14.50 8.09 4.35
C ILE A 135 -13.42 8.63 5.28
N LEU A 136 -13.35 9.94 5.48
CA LEU A 136 -12.47 10.57 6.48
C LEU A 136 -13.27 11.02 7.70
N THR A 137 -12.94 10.47 8.87
CA THR A 137 -13.54 10.88 10.14
C THR A 137 -12.49 11.07 11.22
N ASP A 138 -12.83 11.78 12.29
CA ASP A 138 -12.08 11.73 13.54
C ASP A 138 -12.48 10.50 14.40
N ASN A 139 -11.89 10.37 15.59
CA ASN A 139 -12.21 9.33 16.57
C ASN A 139 -13.66 9.37 17.09
N SER A 140 -14.38 10.48 16.95
CA SER A 140 -15.79 10.61 17.33
C SER A 140 -16.75 10.23 16.21
N GLY A 141 -16.24 9.99 15.00
CA GLY A 141 -17.01 9.72 13.80
C GLY A 141 -17.44 11.00 13.05
N GLN A 142 -16.99 12.17 13.46
CA GLN A 142 -17.25 13.42 12.74
C GLN A 142 -16.39 13.49 11.47
N ALA A 143 -16.97 14.00 10.38
CA ALA A 143 -16.25 14.15 9.11
C ALA A 143 -15.00 15.04 9.26
N PHE A 144 -13.87 14.57 8.72
CA PHE A 144 -12.59 15.25 8.77
C PHE A 144 -12.17 15.72 7.37
N ALA A 145 -11.64 16.93 7.23
CA ALA A 145 -11.23 17.45 5.93
C ALA A 145 -9.82 16.96 5.55
N ALA A 146 -9.65 16.40 4.35
CA ALA A 146 -8.37 15.86 3.90
C ALA A 146 -7.22 16.88 3.89
N LYS A 147 -7.53 18.17 3.67
CA LYS A 147 -6.57 19.28 3.72
C LYS A 147 -5.97 19.53 5.12
N ASP A 148 -6.65 19.07 6.17
CA ASP A 148 -6.23 19.26 7.56
C ASP A 148 -5.34 18.10 8.04
N LEU A 149 -5.13 17.07 7.20
CA LEU A 149 -4.16 16.02 7.46
C LEU A 149 -2.74 16.60 7.39
N LYS A 150 -1.94 16.26 8.39
CA LYS A 150 -0.56 16.75 8.51
C LYS A 150 0.36 15.64 9.00
N ALA A 151 1.66 15.79 8.71
CA ALA A 151 2.68 14.90 9.26
C ALA A 151 2.64 14.93 10.79
N GLY A 152 2.85 13.77 11.42
CA GLY A 152 2.70 13.56 12.85
C GLY A 152 1.29 13.21 13.32
N THR A 153 0.27 13.26 12.47
CA THR A 153 -1.05 12.78 12.85
C THR A 153 -1.09 11.24 12.86
N GLN A 154 -1.55 10.66 13.95
CA GLN A 154 -1.82 9.22 14.01
C GLN A 154 -3.14 8.93 13.31
N ILE A 155 -3.18 7.91 12.45
CA ILE A 155 -4.40 7.48 11.78
C ILE A 155 -4.57 5.96 11.85
N THR A 156 -5.81 5.52 11.73
CA THR A 156 -6.16 4.16 11.34
C THR A 156 -6.73 4.20 9.94
N ALA A 157 -6.17 3.44 9.01
CA ALA A 157 -6.61 3.39 7.63
C ALA A 157 -7.12 1.99 7.27
N GLU A 158 -8.18 1.97 6.48
CA GLU A 158 -8.76 0.79 5.84
C GLU A 158 -8.64 0.94 4.32
N PHE A 159 -8.09 -0.05 3.64
CA PHE A 159 -7.83 -0.01 2.21
C PHE A 159 -7.97 -1.41 1.59
N GLY A 160 -8.20 -1.47 0.28
CA GLY A 160 -8.47 -2.73 -0.41
C GLY A 160 -7.26 -3.68 -0.40
N PRO A 161 -7.48 -5.00 -0.55
CA PRO A 161 -6.41 -5.99 -0.50
C PRO A 161 -5.52 -5.96 -1.75
N ILE A 162 -6.00 -5.35 -2.84
CA ILE A 162 -5.24 -5.14 -4.06
C ILE A 162 -4.32 -3.93 -3.87
N VAL A 163 -3.18 -4.16 -3.25
CA VAL A 163 -2.07 -3.19 -3.17
C VAL A 163 -1.24 -3.32 -4.46
N ALA A 164 -0.86 -2.20 -5.06
CA ALA A 164 0.06 -2.23 -6.20
C ALA A 164 1.37 -2.94 -5.79
N MET A 165 1.94 -3.78 -6.66
CA MET A 165 3.18 -4.55 -6.41
C MET A 165 4.45 -3.66 -6.32
N SER A 166 4.34 -2.43 -5.85
CA SER A 166 5.45 -1.52 -5.59
C SER A 166 5.85 -1.57 -4.12
N PHE A 167 7.08 -1.12 -3.84
CA PHE A 167 7.54 -0.83 -2.48
C PHE A 167 7.86 0.68 -2.38
N PRO A 168 7.20 1.45 -1.49
CA PRO A 168 6.10 1.03 -0.62
C PRO A 168 4.87 0.59 -1.41
N GLY A 169 4.02 -0.20 -0.74
CA GLY A 169 2.71 -0.55 -1.26
C GLY A 169 1.88 0.71 -1.50
N GLN A 170 1.03 0.68 -2.53
CA GLN A 170 0.14 1.80 -2.83
C GLN A 170 -1.30 1.31 -2.95
N SER A 171 -2.24 2.02 -2.32
CA SER A 171 -3.66 1.72 -2.41
C SER A 171 -4.53 2.98 -2.32
N HIS A 172 -5.75 2.88 -2.84
CA HIS A 172 -6.81 3.82 -2.48
C HIS A 172 -7.31 3.52 -1.07
N ALA A 173 -7.51 4.58 -0.27
CA ALA A 173 -8.07 4.47 1.06
C ALA A 173 -9.60 4.41 0.98
N HIS A 174 -10.17 3.38 1.60
CA HIS A 174 -11.61 3.31 1.79
C HIS A 174 -12.05 4.19 2.96
N LYS A 175 -11.35 4.07 4.09
CA LYS A 175 -11.65 4.82 5.30
C LYS A 175 -10.38 5.22 6.03
N ILE A 176 -10.36 6.43 6.56
CA ILE A 176 -9.30 6.95 7.42
C ILE A 176 -9.96 7.52 8.67
N VAL A 177 -9.59 6.98 9.83
CA VAL A 177 -9.95 7.51 11.14
C VAL A 177 -8.75 8.28 11.70
N VAL A 178 -8.93 9.58 11.84
CA VAL A 178 -7.94 10.51 12.38
C VAL A 178 -7.93 10.40 13.90
N GLY A 179 -6.77 10.01 14.42
CA GLY A 179 -6.50 9.80 15.83
C GLY A 179 -5.95 11.05 16.51
N ASN A 180 -5.10 10.81 17.50
CA ASN A 180 -4.45 11.89 18.25
C ASN A 180 -3.36 12.57 17.41
N GLU A 181 -3.23 13.87 17.60
CA GLU A 181 -2.05 14.59 17.13
C GLU A 181 -0.85 14.21 17.99
N THR A 182 0.26 13.87 17.34
CA THR A 182 1.54 13.68 18.03
C THR A 182 2.41 14.91 17.84
N LEU A 183 3.26 15.18 18.82
CA LEU A 183 4.37 16.10 18.67
C LEU A 183 5.49 15.40 17.91
N VAL A 184 6.17 16.16 17.06
CA VAL A 184 7.26 15.66 16.22
C VAL A 184 8.56 16.31 16.66
N LYS A 185 9.58 15.50 16.96
CA LYS A 185 10.94 15.97 17.25
C LYS A 185 11.93 15.21 16.38
N GLU A 186 12.59 15.92 15.48
CA GLU A 186 13.80 15.45 14.81
C GLU A 186 15.00 15.86 15.65
N ASP A 187 15.83 14.89 16.03
CA ASP A 187 17.05 15.13 16.82
C ASP A 187 17.99 13.93 16.80
N VAL A 188 19.15 14.07 17.44
CA VAL A 188 20.10 12.99 17.70
C VAL A 188 19.81 12.35 19.05
N ILE A 189 19.72 11.02 19.07
CA ILE A 189 19.54 10.23 20.28
C ILE A 189 20.76 10.42 21.18
N GLN A 190 20.53 10.86 22.42
CA GLN A 190 21.56 11.01 23.43
C GLN A 190 21.84 9.69 24.16
N SER A 191 20.78 8.99 24.55
CA SER A 191 20.88 7.63 25.10
C SER A 191 19.56 6.88 24.93
N VAL A 192 19.66 5.55 24.96
CA VAL A 192 18.53 4.63 25.03
C VAL A 192 18.75 3.71 26.22
N ASP A 193 17.87 3.79 27.21
CA ASP A 193 17.98 3.06 28.46
C ASP A 193 16.82 2.05 28.58
N LYS A 194 17.12 0.81 28.93
CA LYS A 194 16.08 -0.19 29.22
C LYS A 194 15.51 0.06 30.62
N THR A 195 14.19 -0.04 30.76
CA THR A 195 13.48 0.07 32.04
C THR A 195 12.67 -1.20 32.31
N ASP A 196 12.08 -1.31 33.51
CA ASP A 196 11.24 -2.46 33.87
C ASP A 196 9.99 -2.57 32.97
N ASP A 197 9.45 -1.44 32.53
CA ASP A 197 8.22 -1.35 31.73
C ASP A 197 8.47 -1.10 30.22
N GLY A 198 9.72 -1.09 29.78
CA GLY A 198 10.07 -0.88 28.37
C GLY A 198 11.42 -0.18 28.18
N TRP A 199 11.40 0.97 27.51
CA TRP A 199 12.60 1.73 27.15
C TRP A 199 12.40 3.22 27.35
N GLN A 200 13.50 3.96 27.53
CA GLN A 200 13.53 5.42 27.52
C GLN A 200 14.51 5.91 26.47
N VAL A 201 14.05 6.84 25.64
CA VAL A 201 14.87 7.55 24.66
C VAL A 201 15.08 8.97 25.15
N LYS A 202 16.34 9.37 25.30
CA LYS A 202 16.70 10.71 25.77
C LYS A 202 17.19 11.54 24.60
N PHE A 203 16.68 12.75 24.50
CA PHE A 203 17.13 13.78 23.56
C PHE A 203 17.71 14.95 24.33
N GLY A 204 18.72 15.60 23.76
CA GLY A 204 19.44 16.68 24.41
C GLY A 204 20.72 17.06 23.69
N GLU A 205 21.42 18.04 24.24
CA GLU A 205 22.67 18.52 23.69
C GLU A 205 23.81 18.25 24.67
N THR A 206 25.01 18.01 24.15
CA THR A 206 26.25 18.05 24.93
C THR A 206 27.02 19.30 24.51
N LYS A 207 27.18 20.26 25.42
CA LYS A 207 27.97 21.47 25.22
C LYS A 207 29.03 21.55 26.30
N ASP A 208 30.28 21.81 25.91
CA ASP A 208 31.43 21.95 26.82
C ASP A 208 31.64 20.75 27.77
N GLY A 209 31.35 19.53 27.30
CA GLY A 209 31.42 18.30 28.10
C GLY A 209 30.29 18.13 29.10
N VAL A 210 29.31 19.05 29.14
CA VAL A 210 28.12 18.96 29.98
C VAL A 210 26.93 18.54 29.15
N THR A 211 26.42 17.35 29.45
CA THR A 211 25.24 16.76 28.81
C THR A 211 23.96 17.32 29.46
N ARG A 212 23.11 17.98 28.67
CA ARG A 212 21.79 18.47 29.09
C ARG A 212 20.70 17.75 28.32
N THR A 213 19.99 16.86 29.00
CA THR A 213 18.78 16.23 28.47
C THR A 213 17.65 17.27 28.40
N SER A 214 17.04 17.42 27.24
CA SER A 214 15.92 18.34 27.00
C SER A 214 14.57 17.63 26.99
N LEU A 215 14.55 16.32 26.71
CA LEU A 215 13.34 15.53 26.59
C LEU A 215 13.62 14.05 26.86
N VAL A 216 12.74 13.40 27.61
CA VAL A 216 12.78 11.94 27.81
C VAL A 216 11.48 11.35 27.30
N LEU A 217 11.59 10.39 26.39
CA LEU A 217 10.43 9.72 25.80
C LEU A 217 10.38 8.27 26.26
N THR A 218 9.26 7.89 26.86
CA THR A 218 9.06 6.54 27.40
C THR A 218 8.37 5.68 26.36
N ALA A 219 9.01 4.57 25.99
CA ALA A 219 8.50 3.60 25.05
C ALA A 219 8.02 2.33 25.78
N GLY A 220 6.86 1.83 25.37
CA GLY A 220 6.26 0.61 25.88
C GLY A 220 5.97 -0.40 24.77
N LYS A 221 5.16 -1.42 25.06
CA LYS A 221 4.75 -2.47 24.09
C LYS A 221 4.09 -1.92 22.83
N GLU A 222 3.43 -0.77 22.97
CA GLU A 222 2.72 -0.11 21.87
C GLU A 222 3.64 0.75 20.99
N THR A 223 4.88 1.01 21.41
CA THR A 223 5.82 1.84 20.64
C THR A 223 6.42 1.05 19.47
N SER A 224 6.54 1.68 18.31
CA SER A 224 7.29 1.13 17.16
C SER A 224 8.59 1.87 16.97
N VAL A 225 9.69 1.14 16.76
CA VAL A 225 10.93 1.70 16.22
C VAL A 225 11.08 1.20 14.81
N LEU A 226 11.16 2.13 13.86
CA LEU A 226 11.12 1.84 12.43
C LEU A 226 12.27 2.53 11.70
N THR A 227 12.68 2.01 10.56
CA THR A 227 13.46 2.77 9.57
C THR A 227 12.53 3.72 8.80
N SER A 228 13.09 4.59 7.95
CA SER A 228 12.31 5.43 7.04
C SER A 228 11.45 4.63 6.05
N GLU A 229 11.76 3.35 5.85
CA GLU A 229 11.07 2.42 4.96
C GLU A 229 10.07 1.52 5.71
N GLY A 230 9.80 1.81 6.98
CA GLY A 230 8.85 1.07 7.81
C GLY A 230 9.33 -0.30 8.28
N GLN A 231 10.62 -0.60 8.17
CA GLN A 231 11.19 -1.83 8.71
C GLN A 231 11.39 -1.70 10.22
N SER A 232 11.04 -2.73 11.00
CA SER A 232 11.25 -2.71 12.45
C SER A 232 12.74 -2.69 12.79
N VAL A 233 13.11 -1.86 13.76
CA VAL A 233 14.47 -1.78 14.33
C VAL A 233 14.44 -2.31 15.75
N ASP A 234 15.40 -3.14 16.14
CA ASP A 234 15.51 -3.59 17.53
C ASP A 234 16.01 -2.43 18.41
N TRP A 235 15.44 -2.31 19.61
CA TRP A 235 15.89 -1.35 20.61
C TRP A 235 17.38 -1.52 20.96
N ALA A 236 17.91 -2.74 20.92
CA ALA A 236 19.32 -3.03 21.18
C ALA A 236 20.28 -2.42 20.13
N ASP A 237 19.76 -2.15 18.92
CA ASP A 237 20.52 -1.58 17.81
C ASP A 237 20.56 -0.04 17.86
N LEU A 238 19.72 0.58 18.69
CA LEU A 238 19.73 2.02 18.88
C LEU A 238 20.94 2.45 19.72
N LYS A 239 21.72 3.39 19.20
CA LYS A 239 22.92 3.93 19.85
C LYS A 239 22.77 5.43 20.05
N ALA A 240 23.52 5.95 21.02
CA ALA A 240 23.77 7.39 21.08
C ALA A 240 24.41 7.87 19.78
N GLY A 241 24.01 9.03 19.28
CA GLY A 241 24.47 9.56 17.99
C GLY A 241 23.55 9.22 16.81
N THR A 242 22.61 8.29 16.97
CA THR A 242 21.62 7.97 15.93
C THR A 242 20.66 9.13 15.74
N LYS A 243 20.55 9.66 14.51
CA LYS A 243 19.54 10.66 14.16
C LYS A 243 18.17 9.98 14.03
N ALA A 244 17.14 10.55 14.64
CA ALA A 244 15.81 9.99 14.63
C ALA A 244 14.72 11.07 14.66
N THR A 245 13.54 10.71 14.16
CA THR A 245 12.31 11.48 14.29
C THR A 245 11.39 10.77 15.27
N ALA A 246 11.14 11.41 16.40
CA ALA A 246 10.23 10.92 17.42
C ALA A 246 8.83 11.52 17.25
N TYR A 247 7.82 10.65 17.26
CA TYR A 247 6.40 10.99 17.29
C TYR A 247 5.85 10.61 18.65
N TYR A 248 5.50 11.60 19.47
CA TYR A 248 5.23 11.41 20.89
C TYR A 248 4.00 12.17 21.37
N GLY A 249 3.48 11.77 22.53
CA GLY A 249 2.24 12.32 23.07
C GLY A 249 2.36 13.81 23.43
N PRO A 250 1.27 14.60 23.26
CA PRO A 250 1.27 16.01 23.64
C PRO A 250 1.23 16.24 25.16
N ILE A 251 0.90 15.21 25.94
CA ILE A 251 0.82 15.29 27.41
C ILE A 251 2.21 15.01 27.99
N MET A 252 2.77 15.98 28.72
CA MET A 252 4.10 15.91 29.32
C MET A 252 4.07 16.04 30.85
N THR A 253 5.03 15.42 31.54
CA THR A 253 5.25 15.63 32.98
C THR A 253 5.85 17.01 33.26
N LYS A 254 5.54 17.60 34.42
CA LYS A 254 6.15 18.87 34.89
C LYS A 254 7.53 18.68 35.54
N SER A 255 8.31 17.71 35.06
CA SER A 255 9.67 17.43 35.56
C SER A 255 10.73 18.14 34.73
N LEU A 256 11.98 18.11 35.19
CA LEU A 256 13.14 18.58 34.44
C LEU A 256 14.18 17.44 34.34
N PRO A 257 14.36 16.80 33.18
CA PRO A 257 13.70 17.06 31.89
C PRO A 257 12.21 16.66 31.88
N PRO A 258 11.39 17.25 30.98
CA PRO A 258 10.01 16.83 30.77
C PRO A 258 9.96 15.43 30.13
N GLN A 259 8.91 14.66 30.45
CA GLN A 259 8.73 13.28 29.97
C GLN A 259 7.40 13.09 29.26
N SER A 260 7.36 12.25 28.21
CA SER A 260 6.14 11.96 27.43
C SER A 260 6.17 10.54 26.83
N PRO A 261 5.02 9.88 26.59
CA PRO A 261 4.98 8.60 25.88
C PRO A 261 5.44 8.71 24.42
N LEU A 262 6.31 7.79 23.98
CA LEU A 262 6.73 7.62 22.60
C LEU A 262 5.76 6.71 21.84
N HIS A 263 5.27 7.15 20.69
CA HIS A 263 4.40 6.34 19.83
C HIS A 263 5.20 5.68 18.70
N TYR A 264 5.98 6.47 17.97
CA TYR A 264 6.84 5.99 16.90
C TYR A 264 8.20 6.66 16.98
N LEU A 265 9.27 5.89 16.74
CA LEU A 265 10.61 6.40 16.55
C LEU A 265 11.08 5.96 15.17
N VAL A 266 11.31 6.91 14.28
CA VAL A 266 11.81 6.64 12.92
C VAL A 266 13.29 6.97 12.89
N VAL A 267 14.12 5.94 12.71
CA VAL A 267 15.57 6.05 12.68
C VAL A 267 16.02 6.47 11.28
N ALA A 268 16.83 7.53 11.21
CA ALA A 268 17.47 7.90 9.96
C ALA A 268 18.65 6.95 9.68
N PRO A 269 18.90 6.57 8.42
CA PRO A 269 20.10 5.82 8.07
C PRO A 269 21.35 6.61 8.49
N ALA A 270 22.39 5.90 8.91
CA ALA A 270 23.53 6.43 9.67
C ALA A 270 24.30 7.61 9.03
N ASN A 271 24.01 7.98 7.78
CA ASN A 271 24.61 9.15 7.10
C ASN A 271 23.57 9.91 6.25
N SER A 272 22.69 10.69 6.87
CA SER A 272 21.73 11.52 6.14
C SER A 272 21.52 12.91 6.75
N THR A 273 22.26 13.87 6.23
CA THR A 273 21.94 15.31 6.24
C THR A 273 20.96 15.67 5.11
N ALA A 274 19.97 14.81 4.87
CA ALA A 274 18.81 15.09 4.02
C ALA A 274 17.54 14.60 4.74
N PRO A 275 16.39 15.29 4.61
CA PRO A 275 15.14 14.77 5.15
C PRO A 275 14.70 13.52 4.37
N LEU A 276 14.43 12.45 5.12
CA LEU A 276 13.56 11.30 4.82
C LEU A 276 13.81 10.50 3.53
N GLY A 277 14.37 9.29 3.65
CA GLY A 277 14.02 8.08 2.87
C GLY A 277 14.12 8.13 1.33
N LYS A 278 14.58 9.23 0.77
CA LYS A 278 14.85 9.42 -0.65
C LYS A 278 16.15 10.17 -0.75
N LEU A 279 17.06 9.68 -1.58
CA LEU A 279 18.12 10.52 -2.10
C LEU A 279 17.45 11.77 -2.67
N SER A 280 18.00 12.95 -2.35
CA SER A 280 17.57 14.18 -3.02
C SER A 280 17.70 13.99 -4.54
N ALA A 281 16.94 14.75 -5.34
CA ALA A 281 17.01 14.61 -6.80
C ALA A 281 18.45 14.77 -7.30
N GLU A 282 19.23 15.64 -6.65
CA GLU A 282 20.64 15.88 -6.91
C GLU A 282 21.53 14.69 -6.51
N GLN A 283 21.27 14.08 -5.35
CA GLN A 283 22.01 12.91 -4.90
C GLN A 283 21.73 11.70 -5.81
N ALA A 284 20.46 11.46 -6.17
CA ALA A 284 20.09 10.41 -7.10
C ALA A 284 20.77 10.63 -8.45
N GLN A 285 20.79 11.87 -8.96
CA GLN A 285 21.46 12.20 -10.21
C GLN A 285 22.97 11.93 -10.15
N ALA A 286 23.63 12.26 -9.04
CA ALA A 286 25.05 11.95 -8.85
C ALA A 286 25.32 10.43 -8.90
N TYR A 287 24.44 9.61 -8.31
CA TYR A 287 24.57 8.14 -8.39
C TYR A 287 24.29 7.59 -9.78
N ARG A 288 23.38 8.20 -10.57
CA ARG A 288 23.19 7.84 -11.99
C ARG A 288 24.43 8.13 -12.83
N GLU A 289 25.10 9.25 -12.58
CA GLU A 289 26.35 9.58 -13.25
C GLU A 289 27.47 8.61 -12.89
N LEU A 290 27.61 8.27 -11.60
CA LEU A 290 28.57 7.27 -11.14
C LEU A 290 28.29 5.90 -11.73
N ALA A 291 27.04 5.44 -11.75
CA ALA A 291 26.64 4.18 -12.35
C ALA A 291 26.96 4.16 -13.85
N TRP A 292 26.59 5.20 -14.59
CA TRP A 292 26.92 5.31 -16.00
C TRP A 292 28.42 5.26 -16.30
N SER A 293 29.23 5.92 -15.46
CA SER A 293 30.69 5.93 -15.61
C SER A 293 31.34 4.58 -15.27
N ASN A 294 30.76 3.82 -14.34
CA ASN A 294 31.30 2.53 -13.91
C ASN A 294 30.68 1.34 -14.68
N MET A 295 29.68 1.59 -15.52
CA MET A 295 29.02 0.55 -16.30
C MET A 295 29.90 0.08 -17.46
N PRO A 296 30.08 -1.25 -17.65
CA PRO A 296 30.79 -1.78 -18.81
C PRO A 296 30.12 -1.37 -20.13
N ASP A 297 30.92 -1.01 -21.14
CA ASP A 297 30.39 -0.54 -22.42
C ASP A 297 29.54 -1.59 -23.15
N SER A 298 29.82 -2.88 -22.95
CA SER A 298 29.01 -3.98 -23.48
C SER A 298 27.58 -3.94 -22.96
N GLN A 299 27.37 -3.55 -21.69
CA GLN A 299 26.05 -3.48 -21.06
C GLN A 299 25.25 -2.25 -21.52
N LYS A 300 25.92 -1.15 -21.87
CA LYS A 300 25.24 0.09 -22.31
C LYS A 300 24.38 -0.11 -23.55
N SER A 301 24.78 -1.03 -24.43
CA SER A 301 24.04 -1.35 -25.67
C SER A 301 22.71 -2.08 -25.44
N HIS A 302 22.54 -2.69 -24.26
CA HIS A 302 21.36 -3.46 -23.88
C HIS A 302 20.35 -2.66 -23.07
N LEU A 303 20.67 -1.42 -22.70
CA LEU A 303 19.80 -0.61 -21.84
C LEU A 303 18.54 -0.17 -22.58
N THR A 304 17.40 -0.37 -21.92
CA THR A 304 16.10 0.21 -22.33
C THR A 304 15.75 1.43 -21.49
N THR A 305 16.29 1.56 -20.28
CA THR A 305 16.21 2.77 -19.45
C THR A 305 17.27 3.79 -19.84
N LYS A 306 16.89 5.06 -19.97
CA LYS A 306 17.86 6.14 -20.23
C LYS A 306 18.75 6.38 -19.00
N LYS A 307 19.94 6.94 -19.24
CA LYS A 307 20.94 7.29 -18.21
C LYS A 307 20.32 8.00 -16.99
N ASP A 308 19.51 9.03 -17.22
CA ASP A 308 18.97 9.91 -16.17
C ASP A 308 17.64 9.41 -15.58
N GLU A 309 17.12 8.29 -16.08
CA GLU A 309 15.84 7.69 -15.67
C GLU A 309 16.06 6.42 -14.83
N ALA A 310 17.32 6.06 -14.52
CA ALA A 310 17.63 4.90 -13.70
C ALA A 310 16.99 5.01 -12.31
N GLU A 311 16.47 3.88 -11.82
CA GLU A 311 15.90 3.78 -10.49
C GLU A 311 17.05 3.79 -9.48
N VAL A 312 16.95 4.65 -8.46
CA VAL A 312 17.95 4.75 -7.40
C VAL A 312 17.27 4.56 -6.05
N SER A 313 17.73 3.56 -5.31
CA SER A 313 17.14 3.09 -4.06
C SER A 313 18.21 2.92 -2.99
N ILE A 314 17.82 3.06 -1.72
CA ILE A 314 18.65 2.66 -0.59
C ILE A 314 18.24 1.24 -0.22
N ILE A 315 19.19 0.33 -0.08
CA ILE A 315 18.96 -1.09 0.21
C ILE A 315 19.83 -1.56 1.39
N SER A 316 19.41 -2.63 2.05
CA SER A 316 20.21 -3.29 3.09
C SER A 316 21.33 -4.12 2.48
N SER A 317 22.56 -3.96 2.98
CA SER A 317 23.72 -4.75 2.56
C SER A 317 23.65 -6.23 2.93
N SER A 318 22.81 -6.60 3.90
CA SER A 318 22.69 -7.96 4.45
C SER A 318 21.92 -8.91 3.52
N ASN A 319 21.01 -8.38 2.70
CA ASN A 319 20.15 -9.17 1.80
C ASN A 319 20.53 -9.02 0.31
N ALA A 320 21.60 -8.28 0.01
CA ALA A 320 21.99 -7.97 -1.36
C ALA A 320 22.89 -9.07 -1.94
N ALA A 321 22.41 -9.74 -2.99
CA ALA A 321 23.18 -10.72 -3.76
C ALA A 321 24.19 -10.00 -4.68
N ILE A 322 25.25 -9.44 -4.09
CA ILE A 322 26.27 -8.63 -4.78
C ILE A 322 27.50 -9.48 -5.10
N ILE A 323 27.89 -9.48 -6.37
CA ILE A 323 29.19 -9.96 -6.85
C ILE A 323 30.17 -8.79 -6.84
N THR A 324 31.35 -9.03 -6.27
CA THR A 324 32.49 -8.11 -6.28
C THR A 324 33.51 -8.60 -7.29
N VAL A 325 34.13 -7.66 -8.02
CA VAL A 325 35.10 -7.95 -9.09
C VAL A 325 36.54 -7.70 -8.62
N THR A 326 36.74 -6.82 -7.63
CA THR A 326 38.07 -6.51 -7.07
C THR A 326 38.15 -6.79 -5.57
N ASP A 327 39.37 -6.91 -5.04
CA ASP A 327 39.60 -7.11 -3.61
C ASP A 327 39.16 -5.89 -2.77
N GLU A 328 39.27 -4.68 -3.32
CA GLU A 328 38.78 -3.45 -2.69
C GLU A 328 37.26 -3.47 -2.56
N GLN A 329 36.55 -3.91 -3.61
CA GLN A 329 35.10 -4.08 -3.60
C GLN A 329 34.65 -5.10 -2.55
N LYS A 330 35.36 -6.23 -2.48
CA LYS A 330 35.11 -7.29 -1.50
C LYS A 330 35.32 -6.79 -0.07
N LYS A 331 36.41 -6.07 0.18
CA LYS A 331 36.69 -5.45 1.49
C LYS A 331 35.61 -4.44 1.86
N LYS A 332 35.22 -3.59 0.91
CA LYS A 332 34.22 -2.55 1.15
C LYS A 332 32.83 -3.12 1.44
N LEU A 333 32.41 -4.16 0.70
CA LEU A 333 31.17 -4.86 0.98
C LEU A 333 31.16 -5.45 2.40
N ALA A 334 32.27 -6.08 2.81
CA ALA A 334 32.40 -6.66 4.15
C ALA A 334 32.37 -5.60 5.26
N GLU A 335 33.00 -4.44 5.06
CA GLU A 335 32.95 -3.31 6.02
C GLU A 335 31.53 -2.79 6.20
N VAL A 336 30.79 -2.60 5.09
CA VAL A 336 29.40 -2.13 5.14
C VAL A 336 28.50 -3.18 5.79
N GLN A 337 28.66 -4.46 5.46
CA GLN A 337 27.89 -5.55 6.06
C GLN A 337 28.17 -5.73 7.55
N ALA A 338 29.41 -5.55 8.00
CA ALA A 338 29.79 -5.69 9.41
C ALA A 338 29.06 -4.71 10.35
N VAL A 339 28.64 -3.56 9.82
CA VAL A 339 27.88 -2.54 10.55
C VAL A 339 26.40 -2.51 10.15
N ASN A 340 25.92 -3.49 9.36
CA ASN A 340 24.60 -3.49 8.72
C ASN A 340 24.28 -2.16 8.00
N GLY A 341 25.29 -1.57 7.38
CA GLY A 341 25.19 -0.29 6.68
C GLY A 341 24.34 -0.40 5.40
N PRO A 342 23.68 0.69 4.99
CA PRO A 342 22.93 0.71 3.74
C PRO A 342 23.86 0.78 2.52
N LEU A 343 23.35 0.36 1.37
CA LEU A 343 23.95 0.55 0.05
C LEU A 343 23.00 1.35 -0.83
N ILE A 344 23.54 2.08 -1.78
CA ILE A 344 22.78 2.72 -2.85
C ILE A 344 22.73 1.78 -4.05
N GLU A 345 21.56 1.29 -4.38
CA GLU A 345 21.32 0.55 -5.60
C GLU A 345 20.97 1.51 -6.74
N VAL A 346 21.60 1.33 -7.90
CA VAL A 346 21.22 1.96 -9.16
C VAL A 346 20.83 0.86 -10.14
N LYS A 347 19.60 0.92 -10.63
CA LYS A 347 18.98 -0.12 -11.44
C LYS A 347 18.58 0.41 -12.81
N TYR A 348 18.98 -0.34 -13.83
CA TYR A 348 18.62 -0.11 -15.23
C TYR A 348 17.85 -1.32 -15.77
N SER A 349 16.79 -1.05 -16.53
CA SER A 349 16.17 -2.08 -17.37
C SER A 349 16.97 -2.31 -18.64
N THR A 350 16.99 -3.57 -19.06
CA THR A 350 17.66 -4.03 -20.28
C THR A 350 16.71 -4.82 -21.16
N ASP A 351 17.09 -5.03 -22.42
CA ASP A 351 16.40 -5.94 -23.35
C ASP A 351 16.52 -7.43 -22.92
N GLN A 352 17.38 -7.74 -21.94
CA GLN A 352 17.65 -9.07 -21.42
C GLN A 352 16.99 -9.37 -20.06
N ASP A 353 16.19 -8.44 -19.52
CA ASP A 353 15.64 -8.56 -18.16
C ASP A 353 14.82 -9.83 -17.94
N THR A 354 14.14 -10.33 -18.98
CA THR A 354 13.32 -11.55 -18.91
C THR A 354 14.13 -12.82 -18.71
N LEU A 355 15.41 -12.81 -19.11
CA LEU A 355 16.32 -13.95 -19.02
C LEU A 355 17.27 -13.80 -17.83
N LEU A 356 17.93 -12.64 -17.73
CA LEU A 356 19.03 -12.40 -16.81
C LEU A 356 18.64 -11.50 -15.62
N GLY A 357 17.47 -10.86 -15.67
CA GLY A 357 17.10 -9.80 -14.74
C GLY A 357 17.76 -8.44 -15.07
N PRO A 358 17.36 -7.38 -14.35
CA PRO A 358 17.84 -6.02 -14.59
C PRO A 358 19.33 -5.88 -14.28
N LEU A 359 19.95 -4.84 -14.84
CA LEU A 359 21.32 -4.49 -14.50
C LEU A 359 21.31 -3.59 -13.26
N GLN A 360 21.92 -4.06 -12.18
CA GLN A 360 21.93 -3.36 -10.90
C GLN A 360 23.37 -3.22 -10.39
N MET A 361 23.68 -2.04 -9.87
CA MET A 361 24.98 -1.66 -9.31
C MET A 361 24.79 -1.18 -7.88
N ALA A 362 25.68 -1.55 -6.97
CA ALA A 362 25.64 -1.16 -5.57
C ALA A 362 26.78 -0.20 -5.23
N PHE A 363 26.48 0.92 -4.59
CA PHE A 363 27.45 1.93 -4.15
C PHE A 363 27.40 2.11 -2.64
N ASP A 364 28.54 2.44 -2.06
CA ASP A 364 28.59 2.87 -0.67
C ASP A 364 28.10 4.33 -0.55
N PRO A 365 27.15 4.63 0.35
CA PRO A 365 26.51 5.94 0.44
C PRO A 365 27.46 7.09 0.87
N ASP A 366 28.54 6.76 1.58
CA ASP A 366 29.43 7.74 2.21
C ASP A 366 30.61 8.08 1.32
N THR A 367 31.22 7.04 0.77
CA THR A 367 32.41 7.10 -0.07
C THR A 367 32.07 7.21 -1.55
N LYS A 368 30.83 6.91 -1.95
CA LYS A 368 30.35 6.88 -3.34
C LYS A 368 31.10 5.90 -4.25
N VAL A 369 31.82 4.96 -3.65
CA VAL A 369 32.59 3.94 -4.38
C VAL A 369 31.66 2.81 -4.81
N LEU A 370 31.86 2.29 -6.03
CA LEU A 370 31.18 1.09 -6.50
C LEU A 370 31.60 -0.11 -5.63
N VAL A 371 30.63 -0.71 -4.96
CA VAL A 371 30.79 -1.90 -4.12
C VAL A 371 30.69 -3.17 -4.95
N GLY A 372 29.81 -3.21 -5.96
CA GLY A 372 29.71 -4.36 -6.86
C GLY A 372 28.45 -4.36 -7.72
N PHE A 373 28.18 -5.50 -8.34
CA PHE A 373 27.03 -5.72 -9.22
C PHE A 373 26.12 -6.79 -8.64
N PHE A 374 24.81 -6.69 -8.86
CA PHE A 374 23.94 -7.77 -8.43
C PHE A 374 24.03 -8.96 -9.37
N ILE A 375 23.83 -10.16 -8.81
CA ILE A 375 23.75 -11.40 -9.58
C ILE A 375 22.62 -11.29 -10.59
N ARG A 376 22.97 -11.46 -11.87
CA ARG A 376 22.03 -11.69 -12.97
C ARG A 376 21.88 -13.20 -13.18
N ARG A 377 20.68 -13.65 -13.53
CA ARG A 377 20.33 -15.08 -13.66
C ARG A 377 20.95 -15.73 -14.90
#